data_AF-A0A969BXG2-F1
#
_entry.id   AF-A0A969BXG2-F1
#
_cell.length_a   1.000
_cell.length_b   1.000
_cell.length_c   1.000
_cell.angle_alpha   90.00
_cell.angle_beta   90.00
_cell.angle_gamma   90.00
#
_symmetry.space_group_name_H-M   'P 1'
#
loop_
_entity.id
_entity.type
_entity.pdbx_description
1 polymer ?
#
loop_
_entity_poly.entity_id
_entity_poly.type
_entity_poly.pdbx_seq_one_letter_code
_entity_poly.pdbx_strand_id
1 'polypeptide(L)'
;MSDNFINEEAKRILDRFVTLPFEQAYPLSRTFSLVPIRTGVYGFRHAALGLLYIGKAANIQQRIRNGHKALAWAFIDRLNPDEVRVVAEVLRGEDARKALLDIEATMIQIARPSYNIVVRQRR
;
A
#
# COMPACT_ATOMS: atom_id res chain seq x y z
N MET A 1 -3.82 22.50 -0.46
CA MET A 1 -2.56 21.87 -0.89
C MET A 1 -2.50 21.98 -2.39
N SER A 2 -1.33 22.20 -3.01
CA SER A 2 -1.26 22.25 -4.48
C SER A 2 -1.26 20.83 -5.07
N ASP A 3 -1.87 20.67 -6.25
CA ASP A 3 -1.88 19.39 -6.97
C ASP A 3 -0.46 18.90 -7.28
N ASN A 4 0.49 19.83 -7.48
CA ASN A 4 1.90 19.50 -7.69
C ASN A 4 2.53 18.79 -6.49
N PHE A 5 2.27 19.28 -5.27
CA PHE A 5 2.76 18.63 -4.04
C PHE A 5 2.23 17.20 -3.91
N ILE A 6 0.92 17.01 -4.16
CA ILE A 6 0.29 15.68 -4.07
C ILE A 6 0.92 14.72 -5.08
N ASN A 7 1.15 15.20 -6.31
CA ASN A 7 1.73 14.40 -7.37
C ASN A 7 3.19 13.99 -7.07
N GLU A 8 4.00 14.95 -6.61
CA GLU A 8 5.39 14.71 -6.22
C GLU A 8 5.48 13.73 -5.05
N GLU A 9 4.67 13.92 -4.01
CA GLU A 9 4.65 13.05 -2.84
C GLU A 9 4.17 11.63 -3.21
N ALA A 10 3.12 11.49 -4.02
CA ALA A 10 2.67 10.20 -4.52
C ALA A 10 3.76 9.46 -5.31
N LYS A 11 4.47 10.17 -6.21
CA LYS A 11 5.59 9.61 -6.98
C LYS A 11 6.75 9.20 -6.08
N ARG A 12 7.13 10.04 -5.12
CA ARG A 12 8.20 9.75 -4.15
C ARG A 12 7.89 8.49 -3.36
N ILE A 13 6.66 8.33 -2.90
CA ILE A 13 6.26 7.16 -2.12
C ILE A 13 6.21 5.91 -3.00
N LEU A 14 5.66 6.01 -4.21
CA LEU A 14 5.65 4.90 -5.17
C LEU A 14 7.07 4.44 -5.48
N ASP A 15 7.98 5.37 -5.77
CA ASP A 15 9.38 5.04 -6.03
C ASP A 15 9.96 4.21 -4.89
N ARG A 16 9.78 4.66 -3.63
CA ARG A 16 10.21 3.88 -2.46
C ARG A 16 9.55 2.51 -2.36
N PHE A 17 8.27 2.38 -2.70
CA PHE A 17 7.58 1.08 -2.67
C PHE A 17 8.16 0.08 -3.68
N VAL A 18 8.64 0.55 -4.82
CA VAL A 18 9.20 -0.29 -5.89
C VAL A 18 10.71 -0.51 -5.73
N THR A 19 11.45 0.50 -5.25
CA THR A 19 12.92 0.42 -5.09
C THR A 19 13.37 -0.21 -3.78
N LEU A 20 12.52 -0.25 -2.75
CA LEU A 20 12.84 -0.97 -1.51
C LEU A 20 13.17 -2.44 -1.82
N PRO A 21 14.31 -2.98 -1.37
CA PRO A 21 14.62 -4.39 -1.51
C PRO A 21 13.53 -5.26 -0.88
N PHE A 22 13.15 -6.36 -1.53
CA PHE A 22 12.00 -7.17 -1.14
C PHE A 22 12.14 -7.73 0.29
N GLU A 23 13.36 -8.09 0.68
CA GLU A 23 13.71 -8.63 2.00
C GLU A 23 13.61 -7.58 3.12
N GLN A 24 13.65 -6.29 2.76
CA GLN A 24 13.49 -5.17 3.71
C GLN A 24 12.03 -4.76 3.88
N ALA A 25 11.12 -5.23 3.02
CA ALA A 25 9.69 -5.03 3.19
C ALA A 25 9.13 -5.95 4.28
N TYR A 26 8.02 -5.56 4.89
CA TYR A 26 7.48 -6.29 6.04
C TYR A 26 6.90 -7.65 5.62
N PRO A 27 7.30 -8.78 6.25
CA PRO A 27 6.71 -10.07 5.98
C PRO A 27 5.24 -10.13 6.38
N LEU A 28 4.48 -10.97 5.70
CA LEU A 28 3.13 -11.32 6.16
C LEU A 28 3.24 -12.05 7.50
N SER A 29 2.39 -11.66 8.44
CA SER A 29 2.23 -12.37 9.70
C SER A 29 0.82 -12.17 10.23
N ARG A 30 0.36 -13.06 11.11
CA ARG A 30 -1.01 -12.97 11.67
C ARG A 30 -1.27 -11.63 12.38
N THR A 31 -0.25 -11.04 12.98
CA THR A 31 -0.36 -9.81 13.77
C THR A 31 0.14 -8.57 13.05
N PHE A 32 0.92 -8.72 11.98
CA PHE A 32 1.59 -7.61 11.30
C PHE A 32 2.39 -6.72 12.26
N SER A 33 2.98 -7.30 13.31
CA SER A 33 3.62 -6.56 14.42
C SER A 33 4.74 -5.62 13.97
N LEU A 34 5.41 -5.93 12.86
CA LEU A 34 6.47 -5.10 12.26
C LEU A 34 5.92 -3.92 11.45
N VAL A 35 4.65 -3.96 11.03
CA VAL A 35 4.03 -2.89 10.25
C VAL A 35 3.71 -1.70 11.15
N PRO A 36 3.95 -0.45 10.70
CA PRO A 36 3.72 0.74 11.53
C PRO A 36 2.29 0.94 12.04
N ILE A 37 2.17 1.33 13.31
CA ILE A 37 0.91 1.75 13.95
C ILE A 37 0.75 3.28 13.80
N ARG A 38 0.67 3.76 12.56
CA ARG A 38 0.64 5.20 12.24
C ARG A 38 -0.23 5.48 11.01
N THR A 39 -0.58 6.74 10.82
CA THR A 39 -1.25 7.24 9.62
C THR A 39 -0.31 7.19 8.42
N GLY A 40 -0.80 6.69 7.30
CA GLY A 40 -0.09 6.73 6.04
C GLY A 40 -0.67 5.81 4.97
N VAL A 41 0.17 5.49 3.99
CA VAL A 41 -0.15 4.61 2.87
C VAL A 41 0.62 3.31 2.99
N TYR A 42 0.04 2.25 2.45
CA TYR A 42 0.64 0.92 2.42
C TYR A 42 0.30 0.22 1.11
N GLY A 43 1.02 -0.86 0.83
CA GLY A 43 0.75 -1.71 -0.30
C GLY A 43 1.14 -3.16 -0.05
N PHE A 44 0.56 -4.05 -0.85
CA PHE A 44 1.01 -5.43 -0.95
C PHE A 44 1.84 -5.55 -2.22
N ARG A 45 3.07 -6.03 -2.08
CA ARG A 45 4.03 -6.20 -3.18
C ARG A 45 4.40 -7.67 -3.30
N HIS A 46 4.31 -8.20 -4.50
CA HIS A 46 4.87 -9.49 -4.86
C HIS A 46 6.32 -9.33 -5.34
N ALA A 47 7.17 -10.33 -5.10
CA ALA A 47 8.56 -10.34 -5.57
C ALA A 47 8.66 -10.16 -7.10
N ALA A 48 7.98 -11.02 -7.86
CA ALA A 48 7.94 -10.95 -9.33
C ALA A 48 6.87 -10.01 -9.93
N LEU A 49 5.64 -10.00 -9.39
CA LEU A 49 4.51 -9.28 -10.01
C LEU A 49 4.45 -7.78 -9.64
N GLY A 50 5.30 -7.32 -8.73
CA GLY A 50 5.32 -5.92 -8.29
C GLY A 50 4.13 -5.57 -7.37
N LEU A 51 3.64 -4.34 -7.45
CA LEU A 51 2.57 -3.85 -6.58
C LEU A 51 1.21 -4.47 -6.94
N LEU A 52 0.65 -5.23 -6.02
CA LEU A 52 -0.67 -5.86 -6.15
C LEU A 52 -1.77 -4.93 -5.67
N TYR A 53 -1.52 -4.17 -4.61
CA TYR A 53 -2.50 -3.29 -3.99
C TYR A 53 -1.84 -2.08 -3.32
N ILE A 54 -2.56 -0.96 -3.27
CA ILE A 54 -2.24 0.26 -2.52
C ILE A 54 -3.49 0.66 -1.72
N GLY A 55 -3.30 1.05 -0.47
CA GLY A 55 -4.34 1.61 0.36
C GLY A 55 -3.81 2.64 1.36
N LYS A 56 -4.74 3.34 2.01
CA LYS A 56 -4.44 4.27 3.12
C LYS A 56 -5.08 3.87 4.45
N ALA A 57 -4.52 4.37 5.55
CA ALA A 57 -5.11 4.20 6.87
C ALA A 57 -4.62 5.28 7.87
N ALA A 58 -5.45 5.60 8.87
CA ALA A 58 -5.01 6.32 10.07
C ALA A 58 -4.16 5.43 11.00
N ASN A 59 -4.31 4.11 10.89
CA ASN A 59 -3.50 3.10 11.55
C ASN A 59 -3.30 1.93 10.59
N ILE A 60 -2.14 1.89 9.93
CA ILE A 60 -1.84 0.92 8.88
C ILE A 60 -1.94 -0.52 9.42
N GLN A 61 -1.27 -0.82 10.54
CA GLN A 61 -1.29 -2.16 11.12
C GLN A 61 -2.71 -2.62 11.45
N GLN A 62 -3.50 -1.79 12.14
CA GLN A 62 -4.88 -2.14 12.49
C GLN A 62 -5.75 -2.36 11.25
N ARG A 63 -5.57 -1.54 10.20
CA ARG A 63 -6.34 -1.67 8.95
C ARG A 63 -6.06 -3.00 8.26
N ILE A 64 -4.81 -3.42 8.22
CA ILE A 64 -4.42 -4.69 7.57
C ILE A 64 -4.88 -5.89 8.39
N ARG A 65 -4.82 -5.81 9.72
CA ARG A 65 -5.26 -6.89 10.63
C ARG A 65 -6.75 -7.21 10.57
N ASN A 66 -7.61 -6.23 10.32
CA ASN A 66 -9.07 -6.40 10.36
C ASN A 66 -9.66 -7.13 9.13
N GLY A 67 -8.85 -7.90 8.42
CA GLY A 67 -9.24 -8.55 7.16
C GLY A 67 -9.07 -7.60 5.98
N HIS A 68 -8.24 -7.99 5.02
CA HIS A 68 -7.90 -7.16 3.88
C HIS A 68 -8.22 -7.88 2.55
N LYS A 69 -9.06 -7.28 1.70
CA LYS A 69 -9.52 -7.90 0.44
C LYS A 69 -8.38 -8.32 -0.48
N ALA A 70 -7.29 -7.56 -0.54
CA ALA A 70 -6.11 -7.92 -1.32
C ALA A 70 -5.49 -9.27 -0.89
N LEU A 71 -5.50 -9.60 0.40
CA LEU A 71 -5.00 -10.89 0.89
C LEU A 71 -5.96 -12.03 0.53
N ALA A 72 -7.27 -11.78 0.52
CA ALA A 72 -8.25 -12.76 0.05
C ALA A 72 -8.09 -13.05 -1.45
N TRP A 73 -7.83 -12.03 -2.28
CA TRP A 73 -7.55 -12.22 -3.71
C TRP A 73 -6.23 -12.95 -3.94
N ALA A 74 -5.16 -12.58 -3.23
CA ALA A 74 -3.89 -13.29 -3.29
C ALA A 74 -4.04 -14.78 -2.94
N PHE A 75 -4.90 -15.10 -1.96
CA PHE A 75 -5.23 -16.48 -1.62
C PHE A 75 -5.99 -17.19 -2.75
N ILE A 76 -7.00 -16.55 -3.35
CA ILE A 76 -7.75 -17.10 -4.49
C ILE A 76 -6.83 -17.35 -5.69
N ASP A 77 -5.89 -16.44 -5.95
CA ASP A 77 -4.89 -16.53 -7.01
C ASP A 77 -3.73 -17.49 -6.68
N ARG A 78 -3.76 -18.12 -5.49
CA ARG A 78 -2.75 -19.09 -5.02
C ARG A 78 -1.33 -18.54 -4.99
N LEU A 79 -1.18 -17.24 -4.67
CA LEU A 79 0.15 -16.65 -4.50
C LEU A 79 0.86 -17.28 -3.30
N ASN A 80 2.18 -17.48 -3.42
CA ASN A 80 2.99 -17.92 -2.30
C ASN A 80 3.07 -16.78 -1.26
N PRO A 81 2.65 -16.97 0.00
CA PRO A 81 2.74 -15.93 1.02
C PRO A 81 4.17 -15.44 1.27
N ASP A 82 5.19 -16.28 1.05
CA ASP A 82 6.59 -15.90 1.20
C ASP A 82 7.10 -14.98 0.09
N GLU A 83 6.36 -14.87 -1.02
CA GLU A 83 6.63 -13.96 -2.13
C GLU A 83 5.81 -12.67 -2.06
N VAL A 84 5.01 -12.48 -1.00
CA VAL A 84 4.25 -11.25 -0.75
C VAL A 84 4.78 -10.53 0.48
N ARG A 85 4.93 -9.21 0.37
CA ARG A 85 5.35 -8.32 1.46
C ARG A 85 4.43 -7.11 1.57
N VAL A 86 4.42 -6.52 2.76
CA VAL A 86 3.80 -5.21 3.00
C VAL A 86 4.88 -4.13 2.86
N VAL A 87 4.61 -3.14 2.03
CA VAL A 87 5.34 -1.87 1.99
C VAL A 87 4.49 -0.81 2.65
N ALA A 88 5.10 0.13 3.37
CA ALA A 88 4.35 1.17 4.07
C ALA A 88 5.18 2.45 4.18
N GLU A 89 4.51 3.59 4.00
CA GLU A 89 5.07 4.91 4.27
C GLU A 89 4.21 5.62 5.32
N VAL A 90 4.86 6.06 6.40
CA VAL A 90 4.23 6.88 7.43
C VAL A 90 4.25 8.33 6.98
N LEU A 91 3.08 8.95 6.85
CA LEU A 91 3.00 10.38 6.53
C LEU A 91 3.25 11.21 7.79
N ARG A 92 4.30 12.02 7.72
CA ARG A 92 4.70 12.99 8.73
C ARG A 92 4.26 14.38 8.29
N GLY A 93 3.87 15.22 9.24
CA GLY A 93 3.28 16.54 8.96
C GLY A 93 1.77 16.47 8.79
N GLU A 94 1.11 17.57 9.14
CA GLU A 94 -0.34 17.70 9.06
C GLU A 94 -0.84 17.78 7.61
N ASP A 95 -0.05 18.44 6.78
CA ASP A 95 -0.33 18.65 5.36
C ASP A 95 -0.45 17.35 4.57
N ALA A 96 0.57 16.49 4.65
CA ALA A 96 0.54 15.18 4.01
C ALA A 96 -0.61 14.30 4.53
N ARG A 97 -0.98 14.43 5.82
CA ARG A 97 -2.10 13.69 6.39
C ARG A 97 -3.45 14.19 5.89
N LYS A 98 -3.62 15.50 5.71
CA LYS A 98 -4.81 16.09 5.10
C LYS A 98 -4.96 15.65 3.63
N ALA A 99 -3.84 15.53 2.91
CA ALA A 99 -3.80 15.09 1.52
C ALA A 99 -3.78 13.55 1.34
N LEU A 100 -3.92 12.75 2.41
CA LEU A 100 -3.74 11.30 2.36
C LEU A 100 -4.65 10.60 1.33
N LEU A 101 -5.90 11.07 1.17
CA LEU A 101 -6.84 10.52 0.19
C LEU A 101 -6.36 10.78 -1.25
N ASP A 102 -5.91 11.99 -1.53
CA ASP A 102 -5.49 12.38 -2.87
C ASP A 102 -4.16 11.72 -3.23
N ILE A 103 -3.23 11.64 -2.27
CA ILE A 103 -1.96 10.89 -2.44
C ILE A 103 -2.26 9.44 -2.81
N GLU A 104 -3.11 8.73 -2.06
CA GLU A 104 -3.51 7.35 -2.40
C GLU A 104 -4.13 7.27 -3.80
N ALA A 105 -5.06 8.16 -4.13
CA ALA A 105 -5.74 8.16 -5.42
C ALA A 105 -4.76 8.35 -6.58
N THR A 106 -3.83 9.30 -6.45
CA THR A 106 -2.77 9.54 -7.44
C THR A 106 -1.83 8.34 -7.53
N MET A 107 -1.43 7.73 -6.41
CA MET A 107 -0.60 6.52 -6.43
C MET A 107 -1.29 5.37 -7.20
N ILE A 108 -2.59 5.15 -6.96
CA ILE A 108 -3.38 4.12 -7.66
C ILE A 108 -3.50 4.44 -9.16
N GLN A 109 -3.69 5.72 -9.52
CA GLN A 109 -3.78 6.14 -10.92
C GLN A 109 -2.47 5.89 -11.68
N ILE A 110 -1.33 6.17 -11.06
CA ILE A 110 0.00 5.98 -11.67
C ILE A 110 0.35 4.50 -11.73
N ALA A 111 0.30 3.78 -10.61
CA ALA A 111 0.82 2.42 -10.52
C ALA A 111 -0.17 1.35 -11.01
N ARG A 112 -1.46 1.68 -11.07
CA ARG A 112 -2.55 0.78 -11.48
C ARG A 112 -2.44 -0.65 -10.91
N PRO A 113 -2.33 -0.83 -9.58
CA PRO A 113 -2.16 -2.16 -8.99
C PRO A 113 -3.34 -3.09 -9.33
N SER A 114 -3.06 -4.35 -9.64
CA SER A 114 -4.03 -5.33 -10.14
C SER A 114 -5.27 -5.45 -9.24
N TYR A 115 -5.08 -5.53 -7.92
CA TYR A 115 -6.19 -5.69 -6.98
C TYR A 115 -6.93 -4.39 -6.65
N ASN A 116 -6.35 -3.21 -6.92
CA ASN A 116 -7.13 -1.96 -6.85
C ASN A 116 -8.11 -1.85 -8.01
N ILE A 117 -7.74 -2.35 -9.21
CA ILE A 117 -8.60 -2.33 -10.39
C ILE A 117 -9.78 -3.29 -10.21
N VAL A 118 -9.52 -4.54 -9.79
CA VAL A 118 -10.57 -5.56 -9.54
C VAL A 118 -11.59 -5.06 -8.52
N VAL A 119 -11.14 -4.36 -7.48
CA VAL A 119 -12.04 -3.82 -6.45
C VAL A 119 -12.89 -2.65 -6.96
N ARG A 120 -12.40 -1.85 -7.91
CA ARG A 120 -13.15 -0.71 -8.47
C ARG A 120 -14.26 -1.11 -9.44
N GLN A 121 -14.11 -2.23 -10.17
CA GLN A 121 -15.09 -2.66 -11.19
C GLN A 121 -16.38 -3.29 -10.63
N ARG A 122 -16.52 -3.44 -9.30
CA ARG A 122 -17.71 -4.02 -8.66
C ARG A 122 -18.52 -3.01 -7.83
N ARG A 123 -18.44 -1.72 -8.16
CA ARG A 123 -19.30 -0.67 -7.60
C ARG A 123 -20.28 -0.17 -8.63
#